data_AF-A0A444WAB0-F1
#
_entry.id   AF-A0A444WAB0-F1
#
_cell.length_a   1.000
_cell.length_b   1.000
_cell.length_c   1.000
_cell.angle_alpha   90.00
_cell.angle_beta   90.00
_cell.angle_gamma   90.00
#
_symmetry.space_group_name_H-M   'P 1'
#
loop_
_entity.id
_entity.type
_entity.pdbx_description
1 polymer ?
#
loop_
_entity_poly.entity_id
_entity_poly.type
_entity_poly.pdbx_seq_one_letter_code
_entity_poly.pdbx_strand_id
1 'polypeptide(L)'
;MLGTDSFDHQWFGEGFNDYTALINLANSKLYDEEEFLNYLNEDNFKQHYQSEIKGVHNDSIAAKYWTDYATYGKLPYRRGLIYAFYLDNQIRVVSNGKFTLRNMLLDLYAIRKEKNNNEILSVDDFITVGAAYLDKRELTDQIARYMIEGQPIDFKTVELIPEFKVEIKNNIPKVSLSENANLLEIYKW
;
A
#
# COMPACT_ATOMS: atom_id res chain seq x y z
N MET A 1 16.16 4.38 -5.15
CA MET A 1 15.34 4.84 -6.30
C MET A 1 13.96 4.20 -6.23
N LEU A 2 12.89 4.96 -6.45
CA LEU A 2 11.52 4.45 -6.30
C LEU A 2 11.10 3.66 -7.55
N GLY A 3 10.78 2.36 -7.40
CA GLY A 3 10.20 1.54 -8.48
C GLY A 3 11.13 1.18 -9.65
N THR A 4 12.46 1.18 -9.46
CA THR A 4 13.46 0.72 -10.46
C THR A 4 14.22 -0.51 -9.97
N ASP A 5 15.06 -1.14 -10.81
CA ASP A 5 15.80 -2.39 -10.56
C ASP A 5 16.57 -2.51 -9.23
N SER A 6 16.80 -1.41 -8.50
CA SER A 6 17.20 -1.47 -7.09
C SER A 6 16.03 -1.95 -6.23
N PHE A 7 16.14 -3.14 -5.65
CA PHE A 7 15.08 -3.73 -4.81
C PHE A 7 14.77 -2.93 -3.53
N ASP A 8 15.56 -1.90 -3.22
CA ASP A 8 15.42 -1.02 -2.05
C ASP A 8 14.07 -0.27 -1.99
N HIS A 9 13.32 -0.14 -3.07
CA HIS A 9 11.99 0.49 -3.00
C HIS A 9 10.94 -0.19 -3.89
N GLN A 10 11.07 -1.50 -4.08
CA GLN A 10 10.11 -2.29 -4.86
C GLN A 10 8.74 -2.41 -4.17
N TRP A 11 8.62 -2.02 -2.91
CA TRP A 11 7.30 -1.87 -2.27
C TRP A 11 6.40 -0.89 -3.03
N PHE A 12 6.96 0.15 -3.66
CA PHE A 12 6.21 1.07 -4.51
C PHE A 12 5.98 0.48 -5.91
N GLY A 13 7.02 -0.04 -6.56
CA GLY A 13 6.91 -0.59 -7.91
C GLY A 13 5.96 -1.79 -8.01
N GLU A 14 5.97 -2.66 -7.00
CA GLU A 14 5.22 -3.90 -6.99
C GLU A 14 3.93 -3.78 -6.15
N GLY A 15 4.05 -3.43 -4.87
CA GLY A 15 2.90 -3.46 -3.97
C GLY A 15 1.83 -2.40 -4.26
N PHE A 16 2.23 -1.18 -4.64
CA PHE A 16 1.24 -0.16 -5.07
C PHE A 16 0.63 -0.52 -6.43
N ASN A 17 1.39 -1.19 -7.30
CA ASN A 17 0.86 -1.70 -8.55
C ASN A 17 -0.21 -2.77 -8.30
N ASP A 18 0.05 -3.73 -7.41
CA ASP A 18 -0.93 -4.76 -7.02
C ASP A 18 -2.18 -4.13 -6.39
N TYR A 19 -2.02 -3.13 -5.51
CA TYR A 19 -3.18 -2.43 -4.93
C TYR A 19 -3.99 -1.69 -6.01
N THR A 20 -3.31 -1.00 -6.94
CA THR A 20 -3.96 -0.28 -8.04
C THR A 20 -4.69 -1.26 -8.98
N ALA A 21 -4.10 -2.43 -9.25
CA ALA A 21 -4.75 -3.50 -10.01
C ALA A 21 -6.00 -4.01 -9.28
N LEU A 22 -5.90 -4.29 -7.97
CA LEU A 22 -7.01 -4.75 -7.15
C LEU A 22 -8.20 -3.79 -7.18
N ILE A 23 -7.97 -2.48 -6.95
CA ILE A 23 -9.07 -1.49 -6.98
C ILE A 23 -9.66 -1.31 -8.39
N ASN A 24 -8.85 -1.46 -9.44
CA ASN A 24 -9.33 -1.40 -10.82
C ASN A 24 -10.23 -2.61 -11.15
N LEU A 25 -9.86 -3.81 -10.71
CA LEU A 25 -10.66 -5.03 -10.90
C LEU A 25 -12.01 -4.92 -10.20
N ALA A 26 -12.02 -4.39 -8.97
CA ALA A 26 -13.25 -4.11 -8.24
C ALA A 26 -14.10 -3.04 -8.96
N ASN A 27 -13.50 -1.92 -9.36
CA ASN A 27 -14.22 -0.84 -10.03
C ASN A 27 -14.78 -1.26 -11.41
N SER A 28 -14.10 -2.19 -12.11
CA SER A 28 -14.57 -2.75 -13.38
C SER A 28 -15.56 -3.91 -13.22
N LYS A 29 -15.94 -4.30 -11.99
CA LYS A 29 -16.75 -5.49 -11.68
C LYS A 29 -16.17 -6.80 -12.20
N LEU A 30 -14.85 -6.83 -12.42
CA LEU A 30 -14.15 -8.08 -12.74
C LEU A 30 -13.89 -8.88 -11.48
N TYR A 31 -13.69 -8.19 -10.35
CA TYR A 31 -13.76 -8.77 -9.01
C TYR A 31 -15.06 -8.34 -8.34
N ASP A 32 -15.76 -9.29 -7.74
CA ASP A 32 -16.78 -9.01 -6.76
C ASP A 32 -16.20 -8.77 -5.35
N GLU A 33 -17.07 -8.60 -4.36
CA GLU A 33 -16.67 -8.34 -2.97
C GLU A 33 -15.91 -9.53 -2.35
N GLU A 34 -16.29 -10.76 -2.67
CA GLU A 34 -15.64 -11.96 -2.16
C GLU A 34 -14.23 -12.08 -2.75
N GLU A 35 -14.08 -11.90 -4.06
CA GLU A 35 -12.78 -11.94 -4.74
C GLU A 35 -11.84 -10.83 -4.25
N PHE A 36 -12.35 -9.61 -4.11
CA PHE A 36 -11.59 -8.48 -3.57
C PHE A 36 -11.11 -8.76 -2.14
N LEU A 37 -12.01 -9.17 -1.26
CA LEU A 37 -11.69 -9.44 0.15
C LEU A 37 -10.81 -10.68 0.29
N ASN A 38 -10.96 -11.69 -0.56
CA ASN A 38 -10.10 -12.88 -0.55
C ASN A 38 -8.66 -12.52 -0.93
N TYR A 39 -8.46 -11.78 -2.03
CA TYR A 39 -7.13 -11.34 -2.43
C TYR A 39 -6.48 -10.42 -1.38
N LEU A 40 -7.24 -9.49 -0.82
CA LEU A 40 -6.75 -8.61 0.24
C LEU A 40 -6.40 -9.41 1.50
N ASN A 41 -7.29 -10.27 1.99
CA ASN A 41 -7.12 -10.94 3.27
C ASN A 41 -6.23 -12.18 3.21
N GLU A 42 -6.52 -13.12 2.31
CA GLU A 42 -5.89 -14.44 2.31
C GLU A 42 -4.53 -14.44 1.63
N ASP A 43 -4.37 -13.68 0.54
CA ASP A 43 -3.12 -13.65 -0.25
C ASP A 43 -2.12 -12.60 0.25
N ASN A 44 -2.62 -11.53 0.87
CA ASN A 44 -1.81 -10.40 1.33
C ASN A 44 -1.73 -10.29 2.85
N PHE A 45 -2.81 -9.88 3.55
CA PHE A 45 -2.76 -9.66 5.00
C PHE A 45 -2.33 -10.93 5.75
N LYS A 46 -3.01 -12.05 5.57
CA LYS A 46 -2.69 -13.29 6.27
C LYS A 46 -1.26 -13.75 6.00
N GLN A 47 -0.85 -13.81 4.73
CA GLN A 47 0.50 -14.25 4.38
C GLN A 47 1.59 -13.32 4.93
N HIS A 48 1.35 -12.01 4.92
CA HIS A 48 2.31 -11.04 5.46
C HIS A 48 2.42 -11.19 6.99
N TYR A 49 1.30 -11.16 7.71
CA TYR A 49 1.32 -11.20 9.17
C TYR A 49 1.75 -12.56 9.74
N GLN A 50 1.57 -13.66 9.00
CA GLN A 50 2.10 -14.98 9.35
C GLN A 50 3.58 -15.15 9.03
N SER A 51 4.15 -14.35 8.13
CA SER A 51 5.58 -14.45 7.78
C SER A 51 6.46 -14.15 9.00
N GLU A 52 7.48 -14.99 9.20
CA GLU A 52 8.50 -14.79 10.23
C GLU A 52 9.41 -13.60 9.90
N ILE A 53 9.56 -13.29 8.61
CA ILE A 53 10.42 -12.20 8.12
C ILE A 53 9.65 -10.90 7.84
N LYS A 54 8.36 -10.80 8.21
CA LYS A 54 7.54 -9.61 7.93
C LYS A 54 8.18 -8.29 8.36
N GLY A 55 8.94 -8.37 9.46
CA GLY A 55 9.60 -7.25 10.14
C GLY A 55 11.04 -6.96 9.70
N VAL A 56 11.55 -7.58 8.62
CA VAL A 56 12.94 -7.32 8.22
C VAL A 56 13.10 -5.93 7.62
N HIS A 57 14.25 -5.31 7.91
CA HIS A 57 14.68 -4.08 7.27
C HIS A 57 14.73 -4.26 5.75
N ASN A 58 14.36 -3.23 5.02
CA ASN A 58 14.22 -3.25 3.57
C ASN A 58 15.49 -3.66 2.81
N ASP A 59 16.67 -3.21 3.26
CA ASP A 59 17.96 -3.62 2.67
C ASP A 59 18.18 -5.14 2.70
N SER A 60 17.62 -5.85 3.70
CA SER A 60 17.70 -7.31 3.77
C SER A 60 16.88 -7.97 2.66
N ILE A 61 15.80 -7.33 2.22
CA ILE A 61 14.96 -7.80 1.12
C ILE A 61 15.74 -7.66 -0.18
N ALA A 62 16.31 -6.48 -0.42
CA ALA A 62 17.05 -6.21 -1.64
C ALA A 62 18.25 -7.15 -1.82
N ALA A 63 19.00 -7.38 -0.75
CA ALA A 63 20.15 -8.28 -0.76
C ALA A 63 19.80 -9.75 -1.04
N LYS A 64 18.58 -10.20 -0.67
CA LYS A 64 18.18 -11.62 -0.73
C LYS A 64 17.13 -11.92 -1.78
N TYR A 65 16.64 -10.91 -2.49
CA TYR A 65 15.49 -11.01 -3.40
C TYR A 65 15.65 -12.15 -4.41
N TRP A 66 16.80 -12.24 -5.08
CA TRP A 66 17.07 -13.25 -6.10
C TRP A 66 17.63 -14.57 -5.55
N THR A 67 18.26 -14.54 -4.38
CA THR A 67 18.91 -15.72 -3.80
C THR A 67 17.97 -16.54 -2.92
N ASP A 68 16.91 -15.92 -2.40
CA ASP A 68 15.89 -16.54 -1.55
C ASP A 68 14.51 -15.91 -1.86
N TYR A 69 14.11 -16.05 -3.13
CA TYR A 69 12.87 -15.47 -3.63
C TYR A 69 11.63 -16.02 -2.91
N ALA A 70 11.64 -17.31 -2.56
CA ALA A 70 10.52 -17.95 -1.87
C ALA A 70 10.21 -17.27 -0.52
N THR A 71 11.25 -16.80 0.18
CA THR A 71 11.10 -16.12 1.47
C THR A 71 10.95 -14.61 1.29
N TYR A 72 11.86 -13.95 0.55
CA TYR A 72 11.96 -12.48 0.48
C TYR A 72 11.24 -11.86 -0.72
N GLY A 73 11.09 -12.60 -1.81
CA GLY A 73 10.58 -12.07 -3.09
C GLY A 73 9.15 -11.57 -3.04
N LYS A 74 8.30 -12.16 -2.19
CA LYS A 74 6.90 -11.72 -2.01
C LYS A 74 6.71 -10.59 -1.00
N LEU A 75 7.77 -10.22 -0.27
CA LEU A 75 7.65 -9.23 0.80
C LEU A 75 7.38 -7.80 0.26
N PRO A 76 8.05 -7.30 -0.79
CA PRO A 76 7.74 -5.98 -1.38
C PRO A 76 6.30 -5.85 -1.84
N TYR A 77 5.76 -6.88 -2.51
CA TYR A 77 4.38 -6.94 -2.99
C TYR A 77 3.39 -6.77 -1.84
N ARG A 78 3.45 -7.68 -0.86
CA ARG A 78 2.49 -7.69 0.25
C ARG A 78 2.61 -6.48 1.16
N ARG A 79 3.85 -6.10 1.51
CA ARG A 79 4.12 -4.93 2.37
C ARG A 79 3.65 -3.65 1.68
N GLY A 80 3.97 -3.49 0.40
CA GLY A 80 3.57 -2.31 -0.37
C GLY A 80 2.06 -2.24 -0.59
N LEU A 81 1.39 -3.36 -0.90
CA LEU A 81 -0.07 -3.40 -1.07
C LEU A 81 -0.79 -3.03 0.24
N ILE A 82 -0.38 -3.61 1.36
CA ILE A 82 -0.98 -3.32 2.67
C ILE A 82 -0.79 -1.84 3.04
N TYR A 83 0.39 -1.28 2.75
CA TYR A 83 0.63 0.14 2.99
C TYR A 83 -0.15 1.05 2.02
N ALA A 84 -0.30 0.66 0.75
CA ALA A 84 -1.14 1.39 -0.20
C ALA A 84 -2.61 1.42 0.23
N PHE A 85 -3.15 0.28 0.69
CA PHE A 85 -4.49 0.22 1.28
C PHE A 85 -4.63 1.11 2.52
N TYR A 86 -3.66 1.04 3.44
CA TYR A 86 -3.61 1.91 4.61
C TYR A 86 -3.59 3.39 4.23
N LEU A 87 -2.69 3.78 3.32
CA LEU A 87 -2.48 5.16 2.89
C LEU A 87 -3.72 5.73 2.18
N ASP A 88 -4.36 4.94 1.31
CA ASP A 88 -5.63 5.35 0.67
C ASP A 88 -6.71 5.65 1.72
N ASN A 89 -6.83 4.81 2.75
CA ASN A 89 -7.74 5.07 3.86
C ASN A 89 -7.37 6.34 4.64
N GLN A 90 -6.10 6.59 4.93
CA GLN A 90 -5.69 7.79 5.66
C GLN A 90 -6.02 9.06 4.86
N ILE A 91 -5.75 9.07 3.56
CA ILE A 91 -6.07 10.20 2.68
C ILE A 91 -7.58 10.44 2.66
N ARG A 92 -8.39 9.37 2.56
CA ARG A 92 -9.85 9.47 2.54
C ARG A 92 -10.41 9.97 3.87
N VAL A 93 -9.90 9.49 5.01
CA VAL A 93 -10.34 9.93 6.34
C VAL A 93 -10.05 11.42 6.52
N VAL A 94 -8.81 11.86 6.30
CA VAL A 94 -8.41 13.27 6.49
C VAL A 94 -9.14 14.23 5.54
N SER A 95 -9.42 13.77 4.31
CA SER A 95 -10.11 14.58 3.30
C SER A 95 -11.63 14.43 3.29
N ASN A 96 -12.20 13.65 4.21
CA ASN A 96 -13.62 13.27 4.22
C ASN A 96 -14.11 12.74 2.85
N GLY A 97 -13.33 11.83 2.26
CA GLY A 97 -13.58 11.17 0.99
C GLY A 97 -13.32 12.03 -0.26
N LYS A 98 -12.90 13.29 -0.12
CA LYS A 98 -12.64 14.18 -1.27
C LYS A 98 -11.46 13.73 -2.12
N PHE A 99 -10.44 13.16 -1.48
CA PHE A 99 -9.23 12.67 -2.14
C PHE A 99 -8.99 11.19 -1.84
N THR A 100 -8.23 10.55 -2.73
CA THR A 100 -7.86 9.14 -2.68
C THR A 100 -6.38 8.99 -3.01
N LEU A 101 -5.82 7.81 -2.78
CA LEU A 101 -4.47 7.46 -3.25
C LEU A 101 -4.32 7.67 -4.76
N ARG A 102 -5.37 7.45 -5.55
CA ARG A 102 -5.34 7.69 -7.01
C ARG A 102 -5.00 9.14 -7.34
N ASN A 103 -5.53 10.10 -6.58
CA ASN A 103 -5.20 11.52 -6.78
C ASN A 103 -3.71 11.76 -6.55
N MET A 104 -3.17 11.28 -5.43
CA MET A 104 -1.75 11.37 -5.12
C MET A 104 -0.87 10.71 -6.18
N LEU A 105 -1.24 9.53 -6.68
CA LEU A 105 -0.49 8.84 -7.73
C LEU A 105 -0.51 9.58 -9.07
N LEU A 106 -1.61 10.24 -9.42
CA LEU A 106 -1.70 11.07 -10.63
C LEU A 106 -0.81 12.33 -10.52
N ASP A 107 -0.75 12.94 -9.34
CA ASP A 107 0.16 14.08 -9.11
C ASP A 107 1.63 13.62 -9.14
N LEU A 108 1.94 12.45 -8.57
CA LEU A 108 3.27 11.87 -8.65
C LEU A 108 3.66 11.54 -10.09
N TYR A 109 2.70 11.05 -10.89
CA TYR A 109 2.88 10.84 -12.32
C TYR A 109 3.12 12.17 -13.07
N ALA A 110 2.43 13.25 -12.71
CA ALA A 110 2.69 14.57 -13.29
C ALA A 110 4.13 15.03 -13.04
N ILE A 111 4.63 14.91 -11.81
CA ILE A 111 6.03 15.19 -11.46
C ILE A 111 7.00 14.31 -12.27
N ARG A 112 6.70 13.02 -12.46
CA ARG A 112 7.53 12.13 -13.28
C ARG A 112 7.65 12.61 -14.73
N LYS A 113 6.58 13.17 -15.32
CA LYS A 113 6.61 13.68 -16.70
C LYS A 113 7.46 14.94 -16.87
N GLU A 114 7.63 15.73 -15.81
CA GLU A 114 8.43 16.95 -15.83
C GLU A 114 9.93 16.67 -15.70
N LYS A 115 10.27 15.54 -15.07
CA LYS A 115 11.65 15.04 -14.96
C LYS A 115 12.19 14.56 -16.30
N ASN A 116 13.47 14.83 -16.57
CA ASN A 116 14.15 14.31 -17.76
C ASN A 116 14.26 12.78 -17.70
N ASN A 117 14.52 12.13 -18.85
CA ASN A 117 14.57 10.66 -18.93
C ASN A 117 15.60 10.00 -17.99
N ASN A 118 16.63 10.72 -17.58
CA ASN A 118 17.68 10.23 -16.67
C ASN A 118 17.34 10.45 -15.19
N GLU A 119 16.28 11.19 -14.88
CA GLU A 119 15.83 11.49 -13.52
C GLU A 119 14.73 10.50 -13.11
N ILE A 120 14.97 9.81 -12.00
CA ILE A 120 14.08 8.76 -11.49
C ILE A 120 13.31 9.33 -10.28
N LEU A 121 12.10 8.84 -10.05
CA LEU A 121 11.36 9.18 -8.84
C LEU A 121 12.13 8.73 -7.59
N SER A 122 12.21 9.61 -6.61
CA SER A 122 12.78 9.36 -5.30
C SER A 122 11.68 9.18 -4.25
N VAL A 123 12.09 8.68 -3.08
CA VAL A 123 11.20 8.68 -1.89
C VAL A 123 10.84 10.12 -1.50
N ASP A 124 11.74 11.08 -1.67
CA ASP A 124 11.48 12.49 -1.40
C ASP A 124 10.43 13.08 -2.35
N ASP A 125 10.41 12.68 -3.62
CA ASP A 125 9.34 13.06 -4.56
C ASP A 125 7.99 12.52 -4.08
N PHE A 126 7.94 11.25 -3.66
CA PHE A 126 6.74 10.62 -3.10
C PHE A 126 6.23 11.36 -1.86
N ILE A 127 7.11 11.65 -0.90
CA ILE A 127 6.77 12.39 0.32
C ILE A 127 6.32 13.82 -0.01
N THR A 128 6.99 14.48 -0.94
CA THR A 128 6.67 15.87 -1.32
C THR A 128 5.29 15.96 -1.97
N VAL A 129 4.95 15.02 -2.85
CA VAL A 129 3.60 14.96 -3.44
C VAL A 129 2.55 14.57 -2.40
N GLY A 130 2.85 13.56 -1.57
CA GLY A 130 1.93 13.10 -0.53
C GLY A 130 1.63 14.16 0.55
N ALA A 131 2.53 15.13 0.75
CA ALA A 131 2.33 16.27 1.65
C ALA A 131 1.17 17.20 1.25
N ALA A 132 0.63 17.09 0.03
CA ALA A 132 -0.60 17.77 -0.36
C ALA A 132 -1.87 17.08 0.20
N TYR A 133 -1.74 15.83 0.66
CA TYR A 133 -2.84 14.96 1.09
C TYR A 133 -2.80 14.62 2.57
N LEU A 134 -1.60 14.56 3.17
CA LEU A 134 -1.35 14.23 4.57
C LEU A 134 -0.26 15.13 5.15
N ASP A 135 -0.11 15.13 6.48
CA ASP A 135 1.01 15.82 7.12
C ASP A 135 2.36 15.24 6.64
N LYS A 136 3.27 16.13 6.22
CA LYS A 136 4.55 15.73 5.63
C LYS A 136 5.42 14.96 6.62
N ARG A 137 5.45 15.37 7.89
CA ARG A 137 6.27 14.72 8.92
C ARG A 137 5.71 13.34 9.21
N GLU A 138 4.40 13.23 9.36
CA GLU A 138 3.73 11.95 9.55
C GLU A 138 4.02 10.98 8.40
N LEU A 139 3.87 11.42 7.15
CA LEU A 139 4.16 10.59 5.97
C LEU A 139 5.63 10.15 5.92
N THR A 140 6.56 11.04 6.28
CA THR A 140 7.99 10.72 6.37
C THR A 140 8.24 9.63 7.42
N ASP A 141 7.65 9.78 8.61
CA ASP A 141 7.77 8.83 9.71
C ASP A 141 7.13 7.47 9.36
N GLN A 142 6.00 7.47 8.65
CA GLN A 142 5.33 6.25 8.17
C GLN A 142 6.20 5.49 7.17
N ILE A 143 6.81 6.17 6.18
CA ILE A 143 7.70 5.53 5.21
C ILE A 143 8.92 4.93 5.89
N ALA A 144 9.59 5.69 6.76
CA ALA A 144 10.74 5.20 7.52
C ALA A 144 10.37 3.97 8.34
N ARG A 145 9.27 4.03 9.10
CA ARG A 145 8.85 2.95 9.99
C ARG A 145 8.37 1.70 9.25
N TYR A 146 7.44 1.86 8.31
CA TYR A 146 6.74 0.71 7.72
C TYR A 146 7.48 0.15 6.52
N MET A 147 8.03 1.01 5.66
CA MET A 147 8.67 0.56 4.42
C MET A 147 10.14 0.22 4.64
N ILE A 148 10.89 1.08 5.33
CA ILE A 148 12.35 0.95 5.50
C ILE A 148 12.69 0.02 6.68
N GLU A 149 12.29 0.38 7.91
CA GLU A 149 12.52 -0.45 9.10
C GLU A 149 11.68 -1.75 9.06
N GLY A 150 10.62 -1.76 8.26
CA GLY A 150 9.80 -2.95 8.02
C GLY A 150 8.84 -3.28 9.15
N GLN A 151 8.59 -2.36 10.09
CA GLN A 151 7.64 -2.58 11.17
C GLN A 151 6.24 -2.82 10.59
N PRO A 152 5.57 -3.96 10.89
CA PRO A 152 4.18 -4.17 10.45
C PRO A 152 3.24 -3.12 11.05
N ILE A 153 2.26 -2.68 10.26
CA ILE A 153 1.26 -1.71 10.70
C ILE A 153 0.37 -2.34 11.79
N ASP A 154 0.13 -1.64 12.91
CA ASP A 154 -0.80 -2.14 13.92
C ASP A 154 -2.24 -1.69 13.60
N PHE A 155 -2.98 -2.55 12.89
CA PHE A 155 -4.38 -2.28 12.53
C PHE A 155 -5.35 -2.20 13.73
N LYS A 156 -4.91 -2.43 14.97
CA LYS A 156 -5.73 -2.12 16.17
C LYS A 156 -5.89 -0.63 16.40
N THR A 157 -4.94 0.18 15.90
CA THR A 157 -4.92 1.63 16.12
C THR A 157 -5.18 2.42 14.85
N VAL A 158 -5.38 1.75 13.72
CA VAL A 158 -5.63 2.38 12.42
C VAL A 158 -7.10 2.75 12.30
N GLU A 159 -7.36 4.00 11.94
CA GLU A 159 -8.68 4.43 11.47
C GLU A 159 -8.81 4.16 9.97
N LEU A 160 -9.89 3.47 9.58
CA LEU A 160 -10.27 3.22 8.19
C LEU A 160 -11.52 4.02 7.86
N ILE A 161 -11.85 4.15 6.57
CA ILE A 161 -13.16 4.70 6.18
C ILE A 161 -14.29 3.80 6.72
N PRO A 162 -15.49 4.33 7.00
CA PRO A 162 -16.60 3.59 7.63
C PRO A 162 -17.04 2.34 6.86
N GLU A 163 -16.76 2.28 5.56
CA GLU A 163 -17.07 1.17 4.68
C GLU A 163 -16.20 -0.07 4.96
N PHE A 164 -14.99 0.11 5.51
CA PHE A 164 -14.12 -0.98 5.89
C PHE A 164 -14.12 -1.19 7.42
N LYS A 165 -14.19 -2.45 7.82
CA LYS A 165 -13.98 -2.90 9.20
C LYS A 165 -12.73 -3.76 9.25
N VAL A 166 -12.05 -3.74 10.39
CA VAL A 166 -10.91 -4.63 10.63
C VAL A 166 -11.12 -5.42 11.92
N GLU A 167 -10.98 -6.73 11.82
CA GLU A 167 -10.96 -7.64 12.95
C GLU A 167 -9.57 -8.24 13.11
N ILE A 168 -9.07 -8.33 14.34
CA ILE A 168 -7.77 -8.95 14.61
C ILE A 168 -7.98 -10.34 15.19
N LYS A 169 -7.55 -11.38 14.48
CA LYS A 169 -7.58 -12.76 14.96
C LYS A 169 -6.16 -13.33 14.95
N ASN A 170 -5.67 -13.78 16.11
CA ASN A 170 -4.30 -14.30 16.27
C ASN A 170 -3.22 -13.33 15.74
N ASN A 171 -3.38 -12.03 15.99
CA ASN A 171 -2.51 -10.95 15.48
C ASN A 171 -2.49 -10.80 13.95
N ILE A 172 -3.47 -11.37 13.25
CA ILE A 172 -3.66 -11.20 11.81
C ILE A 172 -4.87 -10.29 11.60
N PRO A 173 -4.71 -9.12 10.95
CA PRO A 173 -5.85 -8.30 10.56
C PRO A 173 -6.64 -8.98 9.44
N LYS A 174 -7.96 -8.89 9.54
CA LYS A 174 -8.90 -9.30 8.50
C LYS A 174 -9.84 -8.13 8.23
N VAL A 175 -9.82 -7.64 7.00
CA VAL A 175 -10.68 -6.58 6.50
C VAL A 175 -12.03 -7.18 6.06
N SER A 176 -13.12 -6.49 6.37
CA SER A 176 -14.45 -6.79 5.87
C SER A 176 -15.17 -5.51 5.47
N LEU A 177 -16.25 -5.65 4.71
CA LEU A 177 -17.14 -4.54 4.34
C LEU A 177 -18.23 -4.34 5.38
N SER A 178 -18.61 -3.09 5.61
CA SER A 178 -19.82 -2.72 6.34
C SER A 178 -21.08 -3.12 5.56
N GLU A 179 -22.22 -3.31 6.25
CA GLU A 179 -23.47 -3.86 5.68
C GLU A 179 -24.00 -3.13 4.43
N ASN A 180 -23.69 -1.85 4.27
CA ASN A 180 -24.10 -1.03 3.12
C ASN A 180 -22.92 -0.52 2.28
N ALA A 181 -21.72 -1.03 2.53
CA ALA A 181 -20.55 -0.65 1.75
C ALA A 181 -20.65 -1.25 0.35
N ASN A 182 -20.18 -0.52 -0.66
CA ASN A 182 -20.16 -0.96 -2.04
C ASN A 182 -18.83 -0.57 -2.66
N LEU A 183 -18.06 -1.55 -3.13
CA LEU A 183 -16.73 -1.32 -3.72
C LEU A 183 -16.76 -0.35 -4.91
N LEU A 184 -17.84 -0.31 -5.68
CA LEU A 184 -17.99 0.59 -6.81
C LEU A 184 -18.16 2.04 -6.39
N GLU A 185 -18.83 2.30 -5.26
CA GLU A 185 -18.94 3.65 -4.72
C GLU A 185 -17.66 4.06 -4.00
N ILE A 186 -17.00 3.13 -3.28
CA ILE A 186 -15.71 3.37 -2.62
C ILE A 186 -14.62 3.73 -3.64
N TYR A 187 -14.56 3.00 -4.76
CA TYR A 187 -13.50 3.16 -5.78
C TYR A 187 -13.96 3.88 -7.04
N LYS A 188 -15.08 4.61 -6.96
CA LYS A 188 -15.53 5.53 -8.01
C LYS A 188 -14.50 6.65 -8.21
N TRP A 189 -14.29 7.04 -9.47
CA TRP A 189 -13.41 8.16 -9.84
C TRP A 189 -14.22 9.39 -10.24
#